data_AF-A0A9J6CXG4-F1
#
_entry.id   AF-A0A9J6CXG4-F1
#
_cell.length_a   1.000
_cell.length_b   1.000
_cell.length_c   1.000
_cell.angle_alpha   90.00
_cell.angle_beta   90.00
_cell.angle_gamma   90.00
#
_symmetry.space_group_name_H-M   'P 1'
#
loop_
_entity.id
_entity.type
_entity.pdbx_description
1 polymer ?
#
loop_
_entity_poly.entity_id
_entity_poly.type
_entity_poly.pdbx_seq_one_letter_code
_entity_poly.pdbx_strand_id
1 'polypeptide(L)'
;MTTDGGRVRFNRKLYSSGLVSLSIPGTSHGHSWNPEMTLKTVLLLIQSSLIEQPLANERELGREFETWLEKTISCNAKLRFQTLRVAVCNALEASLLGNSLYPQLLQQAVMTHFVE
;
A
#
# COMPACT_ATOMS: atom_id res chain seq x y z
N MET A 1 -11.83 -1.75 -4.43
CA MET A 1 -10.36 -1.82 -4.29
C MET A 1 -9.84 -0.46 -3.84
N THR A 2 -8.88 -0.43 -2.92
CA THR A 2 -8.43 0.78 -2.21
C THR A 2 -7.41 1.58 -3.01
N THR A 3 -7.81 2.18 -4.13
CA THR A 3 -6.93 3.06 -4.96
C THR A 3 -7.61 4.36 -5.38
N ASP A 4 -8.79 4.64 -4.83
CA ASP A 4 -9.63 5.80 -5.20
C ASP A 4 -9.89 5.85 -6.72
N GLY A 5 -10.26 4.71 -7.32
CA GLY A 5 -10.49 4.59 -8.75
C GLY A 5 -9.24 4.84 -9.60
N GLY A 6 -8.05 4.55 -9.07
CA GLY A 6 -6.78 4.75 -9.78
C GLY A 6 -6.12 6.12 -9.57
N ARG A 7 -6.65 6.96 -8.68
CA ARG A 7 -6.06 8.26 -8.34
C ARG A 7 -4.93 8.19 -7.33
N VAL A 8 -4.87 7.13 -6.53
CA VAL A 8 -3.88 7.01 -5.45
C VAL A 8 -2.95 5.82 -5.70
N ARG A 9 -1.65 6.11 -5.63
CA ARG A 9 -0.58 5.12 -5.58
C ARG A 9 0.01 5.12 -4.17
N PHE A 10 -0.17 4.03 -3.43
CA PHE A 10 0.25 3.92 -2.03
C PHE A 10 1.72 3.54 -1.87
N ASN A 11 2.27 2.81 -2.85
CA ASN A 11 3.64 2.32 -2.78
C ASN A 11 4.18 2.12 -4.20
N ARG A 12 5.51 2.10 -4.37
CA ARG A 12 6.13 1.77 -5.65
C ARG A 12 5.71 0.38 -6.16
N LYS A 13 5.53 -0.59 -5.25
CA LYS A 13 5.04 -1.96 -5.53
C LYS A 13 3.50 -2.05 -5.64
N LEU A 14 2.75 -1.02 -5.25
CA LEU A 14 1.28 -0.97 -5.28
C LEU A 14 0.82 0.09 -6.27
N TYR A 15 0.59 -0.32 -7.52
CA TYR A 15 0.22 0.59 -8.59
C TYR A 15 -1.20 1.14 -8.38
N SER A 16 -1.46 2.34 -8.91
CA SER A 16 -2.79 2.94 -8.82
C SER A 16 -3.86 2.12 -9.56
N SER A 17 -3.48 1.38 -10.59
CA SER A 17 -4.35 0.40 -11.26
C SER A 17 -4.80 -0.76 -10.36
N GLY A 18 -4.17 -0.94 -9.20
CA GLY A 18 -4.40 -2.06 -8.28
C GLY A 18 -3.50 -3.27 -8.52
N LEU A 19 -2.60 -3.21 -9.50
CA LEU A 19 -1.58 -4.23 -9.69
C LEU A 19 -0.55 -4.17 -8.55
N VAL A 20 -0.02 -5.34 -8.18
CA VAL A 20 0.95 -5.50 -7.09
C VAL A 20 2.21 -6.17 -7.63
N SER A 21 3.37 -5.55 -7.42
CA SER A 21 4.67 -6.14 -7.74
C SER A 21 5.25 -6.89 -6.55
N LEU A 22 5.42 -8.20 -6.68
CA LEU A 22 6.01 -9.07 -5.66
C LEU A 22 7.53 -9.24 -5.80
N SER A 23 8.17 -8.57 -6.78
CA SER A 23 9.61 -8.65 -7.00
C SER A 23 10.40 -8.05 -5.82
N ILE A 24 11.38 -8.78 -5.29
CA ILE A 24 12.30 -8.28 -4.26
C ILE A 24 13.45 -7.50 -4.92
N PRO A 25 13.70 -6.23 -4.54
CA PRO A 25 14.82 -5.44 -5.07
C PRO A 25 16.17 -6.15 -4.85
N GLY A 26 17.03 -6.18 -5.88
CA GLY A 26 18.37 -6.76 -5.79
C GLY A 26 18.50 -8.22 -6.26
N THR A 27 17.40 -8.86 -6.65
CA THR A 27 17.41 -10.18 -7.30
C THR A 27 17.34 -9.99 -8.83
N SER A 28 18.34 -10.46 -9.57
CA SER A 28 18.40 -10.34 -11.04
C SER A 28 17.24 -11.06 -11.75
N HIS A 29 16.61 -11.99 -11.04
CA HIS A 29 15.33 -12.59 -11.33
C HIS A 29 14.55 -12.59 -10.02
N GLY A 30 13.50 -11.76 -9.91
CA GLY A 30 12.59 -11.80 -8.77
C GLY A 30 12.17 -13.24 -8.48
N HIS A 31 12.03 -13.61 -7.20
CA HIS A 31 11.55 -14.95 -6.84
C HIS A 31 10.27 -15.26 -7.63
N SER A 32 10.40 -16.19 -8.58
CA SER A 32 9.25 -16.70 -9.32
C SER A 32 8.38 -17.50 -8.37
N TRP A 33 7.09 -17.61 -8.69
CA TRP A 33 6.20 -18.50 -7.94
C TRP A 33 6.81 -19.89 -7.86
N ASN A 34 6.95 -20.42 -6.66
CA ASN A 34 7.38 -21.80 -6.42
C ASN A 34 6.28 -22.56 -5.64
N PRO A 35 6.23 -23.90 -5.71
CA PRO A 35 5.18 -24.67 -5.03
C PRO A 35 5.18 -24.57 -3.50
N GLU A 36 6.26 -24.08 -2.89
CA GLU A 36 6.35 -23.86 -1.44
C GLU A 36 5.65 -22.55 -1.02
N MET A 37 5.38 -21.66 -1.98
CA MET A 37 4.63 -20.44 -1.74
C MET A 37 3.16 -20.75 -1.51
N THR A 38 2.59 -20.02 -0.55
CA THR A 38 1.20 -20.10 -0.15
C THR A 38 0.57 -18.71 -0.23
N LEU A 39 -0.75 -18.64 -0.19
CA LEU A 39 -1.45 -17.37 -0.07
C LEU A 39 -0.97 -16.57 1.16
N LYS A 40 -0.67 -17.25 2.27
CA LYS A 40 -0.11 -16.61 3.48
C LYS A 40 1.23 -15.93 3.18
N THR A 41 2.13 -16.60 2.46
CA THR A 41 3.43 -16.02 2.11
C THR A 41 3.27 -14.81 1.19
N VAL A 42 2.33 -14.85 0.24
CA VAL A 42 2.00 -13.69 -0.61
C VAL A 42 1.47 -12.52 0.23
N LEU A 43 0.51 -12.77 1.13
CA LEU A 43 -0.04 -11.73 1.99
C LEU A 43 1.02 -11.09 2.89
N LEU A 44 1.95 -11.89 3.42
CA LEU A 44 3.08 -11.38 4.21
C LEU A 44 4.03 -10.52 3.37
N LEU A 45 4.31 -10.88 2.12
CA LEU A 45 5.13 -10.06 1.20
C LEU A 45 4.45 -8.72 0.87
N ILE A 46 3.14 -8.73 0.71
CA ILE A 46 2.37 -7.50 0.50
C ILE A 46 2.42 -6.63 1.76
N GLN A 47 2.20 -7.22 2.93
CA GLN A 47 2.25 -6.50 4.21
C GLN A 47 3.64 -5.89 4.46
N SER A 48 4.72 -6.63 4.21
CA SER A 48 6.08 -6.12 4.40
C SER A 48 6.38 -4.94 3.47
N SER A 49 5.84 -4.96 2.24
CA SER A 49 5.98 -3.84 1.30
C SER A 49 5.35 -2.53 1.79
N LEU A 50 4.36 -2.59 2.69
CA LEU A 50 3.74 -1.40 3.29
C LEU A 50 4.64 -0.70 4.32
N ILE A 51 5.66 -1.40 4.83
CA ILE A 51 6.59 -0.93 5.86
C ILE A 51 7.88 -0.38 5.22
N GLU A 52 8.30 -0.95 4.08
CA GLU A 52 9.45 -0.47 3.31
C GLU A 52 9.21 0.98 2.85
N GLN A 53 10.21 1.86 3.01
CA GLN A 53 10.09 3.29 2.74
C GLN A 53 9.43 3.55 1.36
N PRO A 54 8.22 4.14 1.31
CA PRO A 54 7.30 4.02 0.18
C PRO A 54 7.83 4.51 -1.18
N LEU A 55 8.82 5.41 -1.17
CA LEU A 55 9.42 6.04 -2.36
C LEU A 55 10.95 6.07 -2.35
N ALA A 56 11.63 5.52 -1.34
CA ALA A 56 13.08 5.64 -1.26
C ALA A 56 13.77 4.60 -2.16
N ASN A 57 13.98 4.99 -3.41
CA ASN A 57 15.12 4.50 -4.18
C ASN A 57 16.24 5.52 -4.05
N GLU A 58 17.39 5.12 -3.50
CA GLU A 58 18.63 5.90 -3.56
C GLU A 58 19.03 6.29 -5.00
N ARG A 59 18.46 5.64 -6.03
CA ARG A 59 18.74 5.89 -7.45
C ARG A 59 17.90 6.99 -8.11
N GLU A 60 16.77 7.39 -7.54
CA GLU A 60 15.88 8.43 -8.11
C GLU A 60 16.12 9.82 -7.49
N LEU A 61 17.04 9.91 -6.52
CA LEU A 61 17.40 11.15 -5.85
C LEU A 61 18.85 11.52 -6.13
N GLY A 62 19.06 12.74 -6.60
CA GLY A 62 20.39 13.34 -6.69
C GLY A 62 21.13 13.23 -5.35
N ARG A 63 22.46 13.25 -5.43
CA ARG A 63 23.45 12.90 -4.38
C ARG A 63 23.39 13.70 -3.06
N GLU A 64 22.36 14.51 -2.83
CA GLU A 64 22.27 15.43 -1.69
C GLU A 64 21.31 14.88 -0.63
N PHE A 65 21.87 14.58 0.55
CA PHE A 65 21.15 13.98 1.69
C PHE A 65 20.03 14.87 2.25
N GLU A 66 20.20 16.20 2.22
CA GLU A 66 19.20 17.14 2.73
C GLU A 66 17.93 17.16 1.86
N THR A 67 18.08 17.21 0.53
CA THR A 67 16.93 17.09 -0.39
C THR A 67 16.28 15.70 -0.34
N TRP A 68 17.01 14.67 0.11
CA TRP A 68 16.45 13.34 0.38
C TRP A 68 15.55 13.30 1.60
N LEU A 69 15.98 13.90 2.71
CA LEU A 69 15.21 13.90 3.93
C LEU A 69 13.89 14.67 3.75
N GLU A 70 13.94 15.85 3.13
CA GLU A 70 12.76 16.68 2.86
C GLU A 70 11.74 15.99 1.96
N LYS A 71 12.20 15.37 0.85
CA LYS A 71 11.32 14.63 -0.06
C LYS A 71 10.69 13.42 0.62
N THR A 72 11.45 12.73 1.47
CA THR A 72 10.96 11.57 2.24
C THR A 72 9.89 12.00 3.25
N ILE A 73 10.10 13.09 3.99
CA ILE A 73 9.12 13.65 4.92
C ILE A 73 7.84 14.06 4.18
N SER A 74 7.97 14.81 3.07
CA SER A 74 6.83 15.25 2.27
C SER A 74 6.04 14.09 1.66
N CYS A 75 6.74 13.07 1.17
CA CYS A 75 6.14 11.82 0.69
C CYS A 75 5.34 11.13 1.80
N ASN A 76 5.95 10.94 2.97
CA ASN A 76 5.31 10.25 4.08
C ASN A 76 4.07 11.01 4.56
N ALA A 77 4.11 12.34 4.58
CA ALA A 77 2.95 13.18 4.88
C ALA A 77 1.82 12.97 3.85
N LYS A 78 2.14 12.98 2.55
CA LYS A 78 1.17 12.69 1.49
C LYS A 78 0.59 11.29 1.60
N LEU A 79 1.42 10.29 1.87
CA LEU A 79 0.97 8.91 2.03
C LEU A 79 0.03 8.78 3.22
N ARG A 80 0.41 9.32 4.39
CA ARG A 80 -0.45 9.33 5.59
C ARG A 80 -1.80 9.96 5.30
N PHE A 81 -1.80 11.12 4.63
CA PHE A 81 -3.04 11.78 4.22
C PHE A 81 -3.90 10.88 3.32
N GLN A 82 -3.31 10.26 2.30
CA GLN A 82 -4.06 9.37 1.40
C GLN A 82 -4.53 8.09 2.09
N THR A 83 -3.77 7.54 3.03
CA THR A 83 -4.18 6.39 3.85
C THR A 83 -5.40 6.75 4.68
N LEU A 84 -5.38 7.88 5.39
CA LEU A 84 -6.53 8.33 6.17
C LEU A 84 -7.74 8.59 5.26
N ARG A 85 -7.57 9.37 4.19
CA ARG A 85 -8.67 9.71 3.28
C ARG A 85 -9.30 8.49 2.61
N VAL A 86 -8.48 7.61 2.03
CA VAL A 86 -8.96 6.55 1.12
C VAL A 86 -9.04 5.19 1.80
N ALA A 87 -8.01 4.81 2.56
CA ALA A 87 -7.98 3.48 3.19
C ALA A 87 -8.81 3.43 4.48
N VAL A 88 -9.02 4.58 5.14
CA VAL A 88 -9.84 4.68 6.36
C VAL A 88 -11.20 5.33 6.07
N CYS A 89 -11.26 6.63 5.80
CA CYS A 89 -12.53 7.37 5.67
C CYS A 89 -13.41 6.80 4.56
N ASN A 90 -12.93 6.72 3.31
CA ASN A 90 -13.74 6.17 2.21
C ASN A 90 -14.18 4.71 2.47
N ALA A 91 -13.32 3.90 3.10
CA ALA A 91 -13.65 2.50 3.40
C ALA A 91 -14.74 2.39 4.48
N LEU A 92 -14.66 3.22 5.51
CA LEU A 92 -15.62 3.30 6.61
C LEU A 92 -16.96 3.86 6.12
N GLU A 93 -16.95 5.01 5.45
CA GLU A 93 -18.13 5.64 4.87
C GLU A 93 -18.84 4.67 3.93
N ALA A 94 -18.09 3.97 3.08
CA ALA A 94 -18.72 3.04 2.16
C ALA A 94 -19.37 1.84 2.86
N SER A 95 -18.76 1.38 3.96
CA SER A 95 -19.29 0.28 4.77
C SER A 95 -20.54 0.71 5.55
N LEU A 96 -20.56 1.93 6.08
CA LEU A 96 -21.70 2.52 6.78
C LEU A 96 -22.90 2.78 5.87
N LEU A 97 -22.65 3.27 4.66
CA LEU A 97 -23.70 3.61 3.69
C LEU A 97 -24.19 2.39 2.89
N GLY A 98 -23.61 1.21 3.10
CA GLY A 98 -23.99 -0.01 2.39
C GLY A 98 -23.66 -0.02 0.90
N ASN A 99 -22.79 0.89 0.43
CA ASN A 99 -22.32 0.97 -0.96
C ASN A 99 -20.88 0.44 -1.12
N SER A 100 -20.32 -0.18 -0.08
CA SER A 100 -19.02 -0.83 -0.11
C SER A 100 -18.98 -1.99 -1.10
N LEU A 101 -17.89 -2.07 -1.86
CA LEU A 101 -17.59 -3.21 -2.73
C LEU A 101 -16.95 -4.38 -1.95
N TYR A 102 -16.73 -4.24 -0.65
CA TYR A 102 -16.16 -5.31 0.16
C TYR A 102 -17.20 -6.38 0.51
N PRO A 103 -16.82 -7.66 0.60
CA PRO A 103 -17.65 -8.70 1.22
C PRO A 103 -18.08 -8.29 2.63
N GLN A 104 -19.27 -8.73 3.06
CA GLN A 104 -19.86 -8.36 4.36
C GLN A 104 -18.92 -8.59 5.55
N LEU A 105 -18.17 -9.70 5.56
CA LEU A 105 -17.21 -10.00 6.62
C LEU A 105 -16.10 -8.93 6.73
N LEU A 106 -15.63 -8.40 5.60
CA LEU A 106 -14.63 -7.33 5.60
C LEU A 106 -15.23 -5.98 5.99
N GLN A 107 -16.49 -5.72 5.65
CA GLN A 107 -17.19 -4.52 6.12
C GLN A 107 -17.30 -4.52 7.65
N GLN A 108 -17.72 -5.65 8.24
CA GLN A 108 -17.76 -5.82 9.69
C GLN A 108 -16.37 -5.62 10.31
N ALA A 109 -15.34 -6.24 9.72
CA ALA A 109 -13.97 -6.07 10.20
C ALA A 109 -13.53 -4.59 10.20
N VAL A 110 -13.82 -3.84 9.13
CA VAL A 110 -13.53 -2.39 9.05
C VAL A 110 -14.23 -1.63 10.17
N MET A 111 -15.51 -1.90 10.41
CA MET A 111 -16.29 -1.23 11.46
C MET A 111 -15.76 -1.53 12.86
N THR A 112 -15.41 -2.79 13.14
CA THR A 112 -14.88 -3.20 14.45
C THR A 112 -13.49 -2.63 14.69
N HIS A 113 -12.56 -2.78 13.75
CA HIS A 113 -11.16 -2.36 13.94
C HIS A 113 -11.00 -0.83 13.98
N PHE A 114 -11.94 -0.06 13.44
CA PHE A 114 -11.86 1.41 13.51
C PHE A 114 -12.12 1.95 14.94
N VAL A 115 -12.83 1.19 15.77
CA VAL A 115 -13.22 1.59 17.14
C VAL A 115 -12.18 1.17 18.18
N GLU A 116 -11.28 0.25 17.84
CA GLU A 116 -10.15 -0.20 18.67
C GLU A 116 -9.02 0.84 18.73
#